data_AF-A0A847SYI3-F1
#
_entry.id   AF-A0A847SYI3-F1
#
_cell.length_a   1.000
_cell.length_b   1.000
_cell.length_c   1.000
_cell.angle_alpha   90.00
_cell.angle_beta   90.00
_cell.angle_gamma   90.00
#
_symmetry.space_group_name_H-M   'P 1'
#
loop_
_entity.id
_entity.type
_entity.pdbx_description
1 polymer ?
#
loop_
_entity_poly.entity_id
_entity_poly.type
_entity_poly.pdbx_seq_one_letter_code
_entity_poly.pdbx_strand_id
1 'polypeptide(L)'
;MRDYDGPIIRLKNKLGLVEMTPEHLVLAVKRPDQHKFNYTRNKKELNAEWYNVSDHQPRDIAVYPILKVIKDQELFDLDFQKKMLDHRSTDIPMRVPADADFLRLAGYYLAEGNAVTKVTKAHICFTFHIKEVEYQRDVVKIIKDKFGLDASIIPREETNAT
;
A
#
# COMPACT_ATOMS: atom_id res chain seq x y z
N MET A 1 12.00 18.35 10.91
CA MET A 1 12.91 17.68 9.95
C MET A 1 14.29 17.77 10.57
N ARG A 2 15.04 16.67 10.69
CA ARG A 2 16.42 16.74 11.21
C ARG A 2 17.31 17.16 10.05
N ASP A 3 17.99 18.30 10.16
CA ASP A 3 18.97 18.74 9.18
C ASP A 3 20.18 17.81 9.25
N TYR A 4 20.39 17.05 8.17
CA TYR A 4 21.54 16.16 8.01
C TYR A 4 22.54 16.83 7.08
N ASP A 5 23.72 17.15 7.61
CA ASP A 5 24.82 17.81 6.89
C ASP A 5 25.90 16.81 6.40
N GLY A 6 25.57 15.51 6.41
CA GLY A 6 26.50 14.45 6.04
C GLY A 6 26.45 14.11 4.54
N PRO A 7 27.42 13.30 4.06
CA PRO A 7 27.44 12.86 2.67
C PRO A 7 26.22 11.99 2.34
N ILE A 8 25.56 12.29 1.23
CA ILE A 8 24.43 11.51 0.71
C ILE A 8 24.91 10.68 -0.47
N ILE A 9 24.65 9.37 -0.42
CA ILE A 9 24.94 8.45 -1.52
C ILE A 9 23.67 8.23 -2.33
N ARG A 10 23.85 8.22 -3.66
CA ARG A 10 22.77 8.10 -4.65
C ARG A 10 22.85 6.77 -5.37
N LEU A 11 21.83 5.94 -5.19
CA LEU A 11 21.70 4.65 -5.87
C LEU A 11 20.57 4.71 -6.90
N LYS A 12 20.90 4.53 -8.18
CA LYS A 12 19.92 4.52 -9.28
C LYS A 12 19.66 3.09 -9.76
N ASN A 13 18.41 2.68 -9.80
CA ASN A 13 17.97 1.40 -10.36
C ASN A 13 16.79 1.60 -11.34
N LYS A 14 16.14 0.52 -11.78
CA LYS A 14 14.99 0.58 -12.69
C LYS A 14 13.72 1.19 -12.06
N LEU A 15 13.60 1.14 -10.74
CA LEU A 15 12.46 1.65 -9.98
C LEU A 15 12.61 3.14 -9.63
N GLY A 16 13.83 3.67 -9.65
CA GLY A 16 14.08 5.09 -9.42
C GLY A 16 15.46 5.40 -8.85
N LEU A 17 15.57 6.60 -8.28
CA LEU A 17 16.73 7.07 -7.53
C LEU A 17 16.41 6.98 -6.04
N VAL A 18 17.32 6.38 -5.27
CA VAL A 18 17.25 6.33 -3.81
C VAL A 18 18.43 7.11 -3.25
N GLU A 19 18.14 8.08 -2.38
CA GLU A 19 19.12 8.85 -1.63
C GLU A 19 19.20 8.31 -0.21
N MET A 20 20.42 8.03 0.26
CA MET A 20 20.63 7.34 1.54
C MET A 20 21.92 7.80 2.21
N THR A 21 21.96 7.68 3.53
CA THR A 21 23.17 7.95 4.32
C THR A 21 24.19 6.83 4.14
N PRO A 22 25.48 7.06 4.42
CA PRO A 22 26.53 6.07 4.16
C PRO A 22 26.37 4.77 4.93
N GLU A 23 25.84 4.87 6.16
CA GLU A 23 25.58 3.74 7.08
C GLU A 23 24.31 2.96 6.74
N HIS A 24 23.54 3.39 5.71
CA HIS A 24 22.33 2.68 5.34
C HIS A 24 22.70 1.32 4.75
N LEU A 25 21.99 0.26 5.14
CA LEU A 25 22.27 -1.09 4.64
C LEU A 25 21.52 -1.34 3.33
N VAL A 26 22.25 -1.84 2.33
CA VAL A 26 21.68 -2.29 1.06
C VAL A 26 22.03 -3.76 0.83
N LEU A 27 21.02 -4.54 0.46
CA LEU A 27 21.20 -5.92 0.03
C LEU A 27 21.91 -5.90 -1.34
N ALA A 28 23.14 -6.38 -1.39
CA ALA A 28 23.93 -6.35 -2.61
C ALA A 28 24.76 -7.61 -2.79
N VAL A 29 25.22 -7.79 -4.01
CA VAL A 29 26.18 -8.80 -4.41
C VAL A 29 27.48 -8.09 -4.76
N LYS A 30 28.54 -8.36 -3.99
CA LYS A 30 29.90 -7.89 -4.28
C LYS A 30 30.46 -8.63 -5.49
N ARG A 31 30.93 -7.90 -6.50
CA ARG A 31 31.57 -8.54 -7.66
C ARG A 31 33.07 -8.71 -7.39
N PRO A 32 33.61 -9.95 -7.42
CA PRO A 32 35.05 -10.13 -7.24
C PRO A 32 35.84 -9.54 -8.41
N ASP A 33 37.01 -8.95 -8.12
CA ASP A 33 37.85 -8.21 -9.09
C ASP A 33 38.50 -9.06 -10.20
N GLN A 34 38.31 -10.40 -10.22
CA GLN A 34 39.06 -11.29 -11.11
C GLN A 34 38.29 -11.69 -12.38
N HIS A 35 39.04 -11.84 -13.48
CA HIS A 35 38.64 -12.42 -14.78
C HIS A 35 37.95 -13.80 -14.72
N LYS A 36 37.87 -14.44 -13.55
CA LYS A 36 37.34 -15.80 -13.32
C LYS A 36 35.82 -15.93 -13.51
N PHE A 37 35.06 -14.83 -13.58
CA PHE A 37 33.61 -14.88 -13.85
C PHE A 37 33.23 -14.70 -15.32
N ASN A 38 34.22 -14.48 -16.21
CA ASN A 38 33.99 -14.42 -17.65
C ASN A 38 33.78 -15.80 -18.29
N TYR A 39 34.04 -16.88 -17.55
CA TYR A 39 33.89 -18.25 -18.01
C TYR A 39 32.57 -18.84 -17.50
N THR A 40 31.78 -19.42 -18.39
CA THR A 40 30.44 -20.00 -18.11
C THR A 40 30.50 -21.33 -17.36
N ARG A 41 31.68 -21.95 -17.24
CA ARG A 41 31.89 -23.25 -16.59
C ARG A 41 32.46 -23.02 -15.19
N ASN A 42 31.72 -23.42 -14.15
CA ASN A 42 32.07 -23.32 -12.72
C ASN A 42 32.00 -21.91 -12.08
N LYS A 43 30.93 -21.15 -12.34
CA LYS A 43 30.70 -19.89 -11.59
C LYS A 43 30.48 -20.20 -10.10
N LYS A 44 31.22 -19.53 -9.22
CA LYS A 44 30.85 -19.47 -7.80
C LYS A 44 29.48 -18.81 -7.68
N GLU A 45 28.62 -19.36 -6.84
CA GLU A 45 27.39 -18.67 -6.46
C GLU A 45 27.77 -17.36 -5.77
N LEU A 46 27.20 -16.26 -6.26
CA LEU A 46 27.36 -14.96 -5.65
C LEU A 46 26.17 -14.75 -4.71
N ASN A 47 26.43 -14.76 -3.41
CA ASN A 47 25.40 -14.57 -2.40
C ASN A 47 25.12 -13.08 -2.19
N ALA A 48 23.86 -12.75 -1.96
CA ALA A 48 23.46 -11.40 -1.58
C ALA A 48 23.58 -11.26 -0.06
N GLU A 49 24.24 -10.20 0.38
CA GLU A 49 24.43 -9.86 1.80
C GLU A 49 24.14 -8.37 2.02
N TRP A 50 23.94 -7.99 3.28
CA TRP A 50 23.73 -6.60 3.66
C TRP A 50 25.08 -5.90 3.83
N TYR A 51 25.29 -4.82 3.08
CA TYR A 51 26.49 -3.98 3.19
C TYR A 51 26.09 -2.54 3.46
N ASN A 52 26.96 -1.78 4.12
CA ASN A 52 26.78 -0.34 4.18
C ASN A 52 26.95 0.24 2.78
N VAL A 53 26.26 1.34 2.52
CA VAL A 53 26.28 1.94 1.19
C VAL A 53 27.64 2.54 0.87
N SER A 54 28.34 3.04 1.89
CA SER A 54 29.75 3.45 1.80
C SER A 54 30.69 2.36 1.31
N ASP A 55 30.37 1.08 1.57
CA ASP A 55 31.23 -0.03 1.19
C ASP A 55 31.09 -0.38 -0.31
N HIS A 56 30.08 0.13 -1.02
CA HIS A 56 29.83 -0.21 -2.42
C HIS A 56 30.84 0.41 -3.38
N GLN A 57 31.24 -0.40 -4.36
CA GLN A 57 32.09 0.04 -5.47
C GLN A 57 31.33 0.04 -6.79
N PRO A 58 31.76 0.85 -7.78
CA PRO A 58 31.26 0.74 -9.13
C PRO A 58 31.34 -0.72 -9.60
N ARG A 59 30.22 -1.25 -10.12
CA ARG A 59 30.00 -2.64 -10.60
C ARG A 59 29.50 -3.64 -9.56
N ASP A 60 29.36 -3.27 -8.29
CA ASP A 60 28.55 -4.03 -7.34
C ASP A 60 27.07 -4.04 -7.78
N ILE A 61 26.35 -5.11 -7.43
CA ILE A 61 24.95 -5.30 -7.85
C ILE A 61 24.06 -5.16 -6.63
N ALA A 62 23.38 -4.03 -6.50
CA ALA A 62 22.31 -3.88 -5.52
C ALA A 62 21.07 -4.69 -5.95
N VAL A 63 20.54 -5.48 -5.03
CA VAL A 63 19.31 -6.24 -5.25
C VAL A 63 18.13 -5.28 -5.18
N TYR A 64 17.23 -5.38 -6.15
CA TYR A 64 15.96 -4.68 -6.14
C TYR A 64 14.84 -5.67 -6.42
N PRO A 65 13.63 -5.44 -5.91
CA PRO A 65 12.50 -6.30 -6.18
C PRO A 65 12.19 -6.29 -7.68
N ILE A 66 12.14 -7.48 -8.26
CA ILE A 66 11.67 -7.69 -9.63
C ILE A 66 10.22 -8.13 -9.52
N LEU A 67 9.30 -7.33 -10.06
CA LEU A 67 7.90 -7.72 -10.21
C LEU A 67 7.85 -8.93 -11.16
N LYS A 68 7.61 -10.13 -10.62
CA LYS A 68 7.64 -11.38 -11.40
C LYS A 68 6.31 -11.73 -12.04
N VAL A 69 5.20 -11.36 -11.41
CA VAL A 69 3.85 -11.70 -11.88
C VAL A 69 2.94 -10.53 -11.57
N ILE A 70 2.27 -10.02 -12.58
CA ILE A 70 1.08 -9.18 -12.43
C ILE A 70 -0.08 -10.14 -12.65
N LYS A 71 -0.95 -10.26 -11.65
CA LYS A 71 -2.19 -11.03 -11.75
C LYS A 71 -3.34 -10.04 -11.70
N ASP A 72 -4.19 -10.09 -12.71
CA ASP A 72 -5.45 -9.36 -12.67
C ASP A 72 -6.34 -10.02 -11.61
N GLN A 73 -6.82 -9.21 -10.69
CA GLN A 73 -7.77 -9.62 -9.66
C GLN A 73 -9.11 -9.00 -10.04
N GLU A 74 -10.08 -9.82 -10.44
CA GLU A 74 -11.40 -9.31 -10.84
C GLU A 74 -12.38 -9.21 -9.66
N LEU A 75 -12.20 -10.03 -8.62
CA LEU A 75 -13.09 -10.12 -7.46
C LEU A 75 -12.28 -10.16 -6.17
N PHE A 76 -12.77 -9.53 -5.11
CA PHE A 76 -12.27 -9.71 -3.74
C PHE A 76 -13.25 -10.54 -2.92
N ASP A 77 -12.76 -11.60 -2.27
CA ASP A 77 -13.53 -12.34 -1.26
C ASP A 77 -13.51 -11.56 0.07
N LEU A 78 -14.68 -11.33 0.66
CA LEU A 78 -14.83 -10.53 1.90
C LEU A 78 -14.78 -11.37 3.20
N ASP A 79 -14.49 -12.67 3.09
CA ASP A 79 -14.36 -13.68 4.15
C ASP A 79 -14.88 -13.26 5.54
N PHE A 80 -16.21 -13.20 5.69
CA PHE A 80 -16.86 -12.93 6.96
C PHE A 80 -17.85 -14.04 7.31
N GLN A 81 -17.93 -14.36 8.60
CA GLN A 81 -18.84 -15.38 9.13
C GLN A 81 -20.03 -14.69 9.80
N LYS A 82 -21.23 -14.85 9.23
CA LYS A 82 -22.47 -14.40 9.88
C LYS A 82 -22.73 -15.29 11.10
N LYS A 83 -22.98 -14.68 12.26
CA LYS A 83 -23.35 -15.43 13.46
C LYS A 83 -24.74 -16.04 13.27
N MET A 84 -24.93 -17.30 13.66
CA MET A 84 -26.18 -18.04 13.47
C MET A 84 -27.43 -17.33 14.06
N LEU A 85 -27.24 -16.60 15.17
CA LEU A 85 -28.30 -15.89 15.88
C LEU A 85 -28.45 -14.42 15.45
N ASP A 86 -27.76 -14.01 14.38
CA ASP A 86 -27.86 -12.64 13.87
C ASP A 86 -28.96 -12.53 12.81
N HIS A 87 -30.16 -12.18 13.27
CA HIS A 87 -31.33 -11.91 12.43
C HIS A 87 -31.49 -10.44 12.06
N ARG A 88 -30.64 -9.55 12.58
CA ARG A 88 -30.77 -8.10 12.40
C ARG A 88 -29.90 -7.58 11.26
N SER A 89 -28.76 -8.22 11.00
CA SER A 89 -27.83 -7.79 9.95
C SER A 89 -28.35 -8.10 8.56
N THR A 90 -28.30 -7.08 7.69
CA THR A 90 -28.53 -7.19 6.25
C THR A 90 -27.48 -8.08 5.62
N ASP A 91 -27.88 -8.92 4.68
CA ASP A 91 -26.94 -9.72 3.90
C ASP A 91 -26.17 -8.82 2.94
N ILE A 92 -24.84 -8.95 2.97
CA ILE A 92 -23.93 -8.28 2.05
C ILE A 92 -23.27 -9.33 1.15
N PRO A 93 -22.83 -8.98 -0.07
CA PRO A 93 -22.23 -9.95 -0.96
C PRO A 93 -20.92 -10.50 -0.39
N MET A 94 -20.66 -11.79 -0.59
CA MET A 94 -19.40 -12.44 -0.17
C MET A 94 -18.21 -12.06 -1.06
N ARG A 95 -18.50 -11.52 -2.25
CA ARG A 95 -17.52 -11.11 -3.25
C ARG A 95 -17.88 -9.74 -3.80
N VAL A 96 -16.87 -8.91 -4.01
CA VAL A 96 -17.03 -7.60 -4.63
C VAL A 96 -16.12 -7.47 -5.86
N PRO A 97 -16.61 -6.96 -7.00
CA PRO A 97 -15.77 -6.68 -8.14
C PRO A 97 -14.68 -5.66 -7.84
N ALA A 98 -13.46 -5.94 -8.28
CA ALA A 98 -12.31 -5.05 -8.21
C ALA A 98 -12.36 -3.96 -9.29
N ASP A 99 -13.52 -3.32 -9.45
CA ASP A 99 -13.73 -2.29 -10.45
C ASP A 99 -13.41 -0.88 -9.93
N ALA A 100 -13.47 0.10 -10.84
CA ALA A 100 -13.11 1.48 -10.54
C ALA A 100 -13.91 2.06 -9.36
N ASP A 101 -15.18 1.70 -9.19
CA ASP A 101 -16.01 2.18 -8.09
C ASP A 101 -15.56 1.59 -6.75
N PHE A 102 -15.32 0.27 -6.68
CA PHE A 102 -14.81 -0.34 -5.45
C PHE A 102 -13.41 0.16 -5.08
N LEU A 103 -12.51 0.28 -6.06
CA LEU A 103 -11.16 0.78 -5.83
C LEU A 103 -11.16 2.26 -5.42
N ARG A 104 -12.08 3.06 -5.95
CA ARG A 104 -12.27 4.46 -5.54
C ARG A 104 -12.78 4.55 -4.09
N LEU A 105 -13.74 3.70 -3.71
CA LEU A 105 -14.20 3.60 -2.32
C LEU A 105 -13.06 3.20 -1.37
N ALA A 106 -12.22 2.24 -1.76
CA ALA A 106 -11.04 1.85 -0.99
C ALA A 106 -10.06 3.03 -0.82
N GLY A 107 -9.85 3.81 -1.89
CA GLY A 107 -9.05 5.04 -1.83
C GLY A 107 -9.62 6.07 -0.84
N TYR A 108 -10.93 6.32 -0.88
CA TYR A 108 -11.58 7.19 0.10
C TYR A 108 -11.43 6.69 1.53
N TYR A 109 -11.53 5.38 1.75
CA TYR A 109 -11.36 4.81 3.08
C TYR A 109 -9.93 4.97 3.59
N LEU A 110 -8.93 4.80 2.73
CA LEU A 110 -7.52 5.01 3.09
C LEU A 110 -7.20 6.48 3.41
N ALA A 111 -7.88 7.43 2.75
CA ALA A 111 -7.68 8.85 2.98
C ALA A 111 -8.44 9.37 4.20
N GLU A 112 -9.76 9.11 4.27
CA GLU A 112 -10.70 9.77 5.19
C GLU A 112 -11.56 8.79 6.02
N GLY A 113 -11.31 7.49 5.86
CA GLY A 113 -12.08 6.42 6.49
C GLY A 113 -11.66 6.17 7.94
N ASN A 114 -12.64 5.85 8.78
CA ASN A 114 -12.41 5.29 10.11
C ASN A 114 -13.48 4.25 10.44
N ALA A 115 -13.12 3.34 11.35
CA ALA A 115 -14.03 2.31 11.85
C ALA A 115 -14.17 2.42 13.37
N VAL A 116 -15.42 2.48 13.83
CA VAL A 116 -15.77 2.31 15.23
C VAL A 116 -16.22 0.88 15.41
N THR A 117 -15.62 0.14 16.35
CA THR A 117 -15.87 -1.30 16.56
C THR A 117 -16.58 -1.61 17.87
N LYS A 118 -17.18 -0.60 18.52
CA LYS A 118 -17.94 -0.79 19.76
C LYS A 118 -19.15 -1.70 19.50
N VAL A 119 -19.33 -2.73 20.32
CA VAL A 119 -20.28 -3.84 20.14
C VAL A 119 -21.70 -3.39 19.72
N THR A 120 -22.18 -2.27 20.24
CA THR A 120 -23.55 -1.77 19.97
C THR A 120 -23.60 -0.55 19.03
N LYS A 121 -22.44 -0.05 18.59
CA LYS A 121 -22.30 1.17 17.78
C LYS A 121 -21.25 0.99 16.68
N ALA A 122 -21.08 -0.23 16.18
CA ALA A 122 -20.09 -0.50 15.16
C ALA A 122 -20.52 0.17 13.85
N HIS A 123 -19.65 1.01 13.29
CA HIS A 123 -19.91 1.68 12.03
C HIS A 123 -18.60 2.06 11.34
N ILE A 124 -18.66 2.15 10.02
CA ILE A 124 -17.64 2.78 9.19
C ILE A 124 -18.09 4.22 8.92
N CYS A 125 -17.15 5.15 9.00
CA CYS A 125 -17.39 6.57 8.75
C CYS A 125 -16.34 7.08 7.76
N PHE A 126 -16.75 8.01 6.90
CA PHE A 126 -15.88 8.76 6.00
C PHE A 126 -16.01 10.24 6.38
N THR A 127 -14.89 10.91 6.64
CA THR A 127 -14.90 12.29 7.14
C THR A 127 -14.44 13.25 6.06
N PHE A 128 -15.38 13.73 5.25
CA PHE A 128 -15.09 14.73 4.22
C PHE A 128 -15.34 16.15 4.73
N HIS A 129 -14.69 17.13 4.10
CA HIS A 129 -15.01 18.53 4.30
C HIS A 129 -16.42 18.84 3.74
N ILE A 130 -17.12 19.83 4.33
CA ILE A 130 -18.53 20.13 3.98
C ILE A 130 -18.74 20.51 2.50
N LYS A 131 -17.71 21.09 1.87
CA LYS A 131 -17.73 21.48 0.44
C LYS A 131 -17.47 20.31 -0.52
N GLU A 132 -16.99 19.17 -0.03
CA GLU A 132 -16.66 17.98 -0.83
C GLU A 132 -17.89 17.10 -1.06
N VAL A 133 -18.98 17.73 -1.51
CA VAL A 133 -20.29 17.10 -1.64
C VAL A 133 -20.28 15.95 -2.66
N GLU A 134 -19.42 16.04 -3.68
CA GLU A 134 -19.27 14.98 -4.68
C GLU A 134 -18.75 13.67 -4.08
N TYR A 135 -17.70 13.71 -3.25
CA TYR A 135 -17.14 12.52 -2.61
C TYR A 135 -18.13 11.90 -1.62
N GLN A 136 -18.84 12.75 -0.85
CA GLN A 136 -19.87 12.30 0.08
C GLN A 136 -20.98 11.51 -0.64
N ARG A 137 -21.51 12.05 -1.75
CA ARG A 137 -22.57 11.41 -2.54
C ARG A 137 -22.07 10.16 -3.26
N ASP A 138 -20.85 10.19 -3.74
CA ASP A 138 -20.23 9.06 -4.42
C ASP A 138 -20.03 7.88 -3.48
N VAL A 139 -19.57 8.10 -2.24
CA VAL A 139 -19.51 7.04 -1.21
C VAL A 139 -20.88 6.43 -0.96
N VAL A 140 -21.92 7.24 -0.76
CA VAL A 140 -23.29 6.74 -0.52
C VAL A 140 -23.77 5.90 -1.71
N LYS A 141 -23.53 6.37 -2.93
CA LYS A 141 -23.87 5.64 -4.16
C LYS A 141 -23.14 4.29 -4.23
N ILE A 142 -21.82 4.28 -4.07
CA ILE A 142 -21.03 3.05 -4.18
C ILE A 142 -21.43 2.04 -3.10
N ILE A 143 -21.66 2.49 -1.85
CA ILE A 143 -22.10 1.62 -0.76
C ILE A 143 -23.45 0.98 -1.08
N LYS A 144 -24.39 1.74 -1.63
CA LYS A 144 -25.69 1.22 -2.06
C LYS A 144 -25.57 0.24 -3.22
N ASP A 145 -24.83 0.62 -4.26
CA ASP A 145 -24.69 -0.16 -5.49
C ASP A 145 -23.94 -1.49 -5.25
N LYS A 146 -22.90 -1.48 -4.41
CA LYS A 146 -22.04 -2.64 -4.17
C LYS A 146 -22.50 -3.54 -3.03
N PHE A 147 -23.07 -2.97 -1.97
CA PHE A 147 -23.38 -3.72 -0.74
C PHE A 147 -24.87 -3.73 -0.41
N GLY A 148 -25.71 -2.98 -1.12
CA GLY A 148 -27.14 -2.86 -0.84
C GLY A 148 -27.47 -2.09 0.44
N LEU A 149 -26.46 -1.49 1.09
CA LEU A 149 -26.60 -0.79 2.37
C LEU A 149 -26.95 0.69 2.17
N ASP A 150 -27.74 1.23 3.08
CA ASP A 150 -28.02 2.66 3.12
C ASP A 150 -26.99 3.37 4.01
N ALA A 151 -26.43 4.47 3.50
CA ALA A 151 -25.48 5.32 4.20
C ALA A 151 -26.07 6.72 4.39
N SER A 152 -25.73 7.37 5.50
CA SER A 152 -26.20 8.72 5.84
C SER A 152 -25.07 9.74 5.79
N ILE A 153 -25.40 10.98 5.41
CA ILE A 153 -24.50 12.13 5.45
C ILE A 153 -24.92 13.00 6.63
N ILE A 154 -24.02 13.20 7.58
CA ILE A 154 -24.27 14.00 8.80
C ILE A 154 -23.36 15.23 8.75
N PRO A 155 -23.88 16.41 8.35
CA PRO A 155 -23.08 17.63 8.34
C PRO A 155 -22.71 18.04 9.78
N ARG A 156 -21.47 18.50 9.97
CA ARG A 156 -20.99 19.05 11.25
C ARG A 156 -20.42 20.44 11.02
N GLU A 157 -21.22 21.48 11.21
CA GLU A 157 -20.78 22.86 10.97
C GLU A 157 -19.76 23.34 12.02
N GLU A 158 -19.86 22.86 13.26
CA GLU A 158 -19.04 23.32 14.40
C GLU A 158 -17.56 22.92 14.34
N THR A 159 -17.20 21.87 13.60
CA THR A 159 -15.82 21.37 13.50
C THR A 159 -15.08 21.89 12.26
N ASN A 160 -15.75 22.66 11.40
CA ASN A 160 -15.21 23.17 10.13
C ASN A 160 -14.75 24.64 10.20
N ALA A 161 -14.72 25.23 11.40
CA ALA A 161 -14.12 26.53 11.62
C ALA A 161 -12.63 26.37 11.92
N THR A 162 -11.78 26.30 10.90
CA THR A 162 -10.66 27.22 10.60
C THR A 162 -9.96 26.77 9.32
#